data_AF-A0A832Z637-F1
#
_entry.id   AF-A0A832Z637-F1
#
_cell.length_a   1.000
_cell.length_b   1.000
_cell.length_c   1.000
_cell.angle_alpha   90.00
_cell.angle_beta   90.00
_cell.angle_gamma   90.00
#
_symmetry.space_group_name_H-M   'P 1'
#
loop_
_entity.id
_entity.type
_entity.pdbx_description
1 polymer ?
#
loop_
_entity_poly.entity_id
_entity_poly.type
_entity_poly.pdbx_seq_one_letter_code
_entity_poly.pdbx_strand_id
1 'polypeptide(L)'
;MVVGGDVGDYLGEFMAGGLILVLGKPGKYIGTGMVGGKIILRGKTPLTHVGIAPPRNQLEKLIRKLNEIGIIGREQLARALYAKTVDELREALGDAFRFMEKLWGSLHLGYPKPEYRYLHEDEQEIIRRLLEKFNMLFRAKIDIDSILVEKFTIITRSKA
;
A
#
# COMPACT_ATOMS: atom_id res chain seq x y z
N MET A 1 14.99 -9.67 0.95
CA MET A 1 14.34 -10.92 0.50
C MET A 1 13.71 -10.66 -0.87
N VAL A 2 13.79 -11.63 -1.78
CA VAL A 2 13.17 -11.55 -3.12
C VAL A 2 12.20 -12.72 -3.27
N VAL A 3 10.97 -12.44 -3.70
CA VAL A 3 9.96 -13.44 -4.04
C VAL A 3 9.67 -13.34 -5.54
N GLY A 4 10.01 -14.40 -6.28
CA GLY A 4 9.86 -14.43 -7.73
C GLY A 4 8.42 -14.64 -8.24
N GLY A 5 7.52 -15.09 -7.37
CA GLY A 5 6.12 -15.38 -7.69
C GLY A 5 5.12 -14.63 -6.83
N ASP A 6 3.90 -15.14 -6.81
CA ASP A 6 2.79 -14.58 -6.02
C ASP A 6 3.00 -14.82 -4.52
N VAL A 7 2.44 -13.92 -3.71
CA VAL A 7 2.41 -14.05 -2.25
C VAL A 7 0.97 -13.92 -1.75
N GLY A 8 0.66 -14.62 -0.66
CA GLY A 8 -0.65 -14.60 -0.03
C GLY A 8 -0.91 -13.33 0.79
N ASP A 9 -1.91 -13.44 1.67
CA ASP A 9 -2.28 -12.38 2.61
C ASP A 9 -1.17 -12.18 3.67
N TYR A 10 -1.19 -11.02 4.33
CA TYR A 10 -0.30 -10.66 5.45
C TYR A 10 1.19 -10.57 5.10
N LEU A 11 1.53 -10.28 3.84
CA LEU A 11 2.91 -10.02 3.43
C LEU A 11 3.52 -8.92 4.30
N GLY A 12 4.62 -9.23 5.02
CA GLY A 12 5.34 -8.25 5.82
C GLY A 12 4.58 -7.79 7.07
N GLU A 13 3.67 -8.61 7.59
CA GLU A 13 3.04 -8.37 8.89
C GLU A 13 4.11 -8.23 9.99
N PHE A 14 3.94 -7.23 10.86
CA PHE A 14 4.87 -6.87 11.95
C PHE A 14 6.33 -6.67 11.49
N MET A 15 6.55 -6.34 10.22
CA MET A 15 7.89 -6.07 9.71
C MET A 15 8.52 -4.88 10.47
N ALA A 16 9.69 -5.13 11.07
CA ALA A 16 10.42 -4.14 11.85
C ALA A 16 11.63 -3.54 11.10
N GLY A 17 12.01 -4.13 9.97
CA GLY A 17 13.17 -3.71 9.18
C GLY A 17 13.39 -4.61 7.96
N GLY A 18 14.37 -4.21 7.13
CA GLY A 18 14.74 -4.94 5.92
C GLY A 18 13.98 -4.51 4.66
N LEU A 19 14.21 -5.25 3.58
CA LEU A 19 13.61 -5.03 2.26
C LEU A 19 12.99 -6.32 1.74
N ILE A 20 11.73 -6.26 1.32
CA ILE A 20 11.04 -7.34 0.59
C ILE A 20 10.74 -6.85 -0.82
N LEU A 21 11.19 -7.60 -1.83
CA LEU A 21 10.83 -7.40 -3.23
C LEU A 21 9.95 -8.55 -3.69
N VAL A 22 8.78 -8.26 -4.27
CA VAL A 22 7.86 -9.26 -4.84
C VAL A 22 7.68 -8.96 -6.33
N LEU A 23 7.93 -9.97 -7.16
CA LEU A 23 7.79 -9.88 -8.62
C LEU A 23 6.43 -10.36 -9.14
N GLY A 24 5.70 -11.17 -8.34
CA GLY A 24 4.33 -11.58 -8.61
C GLY A 24 3.28 -10.73 -7.90
N LYS A 25 2.06 -11.27 -7.78
CA LYS A 25 0.89 -10.60 -7.19
C LYS A 25 0.82 -10.81 -5.67
N PRO A 26 0.53 -9.76 -4.89
CA PRO A 26 0.30 -9.90 -3.46
C PRO A 26 -1.18 -10.15 -3.12
N GLY A 27 -1.39 -10.81 -1.97
CA GLY A 27 -2.68 -10.88 -1.29
C GLY A 27 -3.05 -9.57 -0.60
N LYS A 28 -3.84 -9.66 0.47
CA LYS A 28 -4.36 -8.55 1.28
C LYS A 28 -3.54 -8.34 2.56
N TYR A 29 -3.86 -7.29 3.30
CA TYR A 29 -3.29 -6.98 4.62
C TYR A 29 -1.75 -6.80 4.64
N ILE A 30 -1.19 -6.32 3.53
CA ILE A 30 0.25 -6.12 3.32
C ILE A 30 0.78 -5.09 4.32
N GLY A 31 1.83 -5.44 5.06
CA GLY A 31 2.46 -4.55 6.02
C GLY A 31 1.61 -4.28 7.26
N THR A 32 0.61 -5.11 7.57
CA THR A 32 -0.17 -4.95 8.81
C THR A 32 0.75 -4.94 10.03
N GLY A 33 0.63 -3.92 10.88
CA GLY A 33 1.50 -3.78 12.07
C GLY A 33 2.98 -3.49 11.76
N MET A 34 3.31 -3.09 10.53
CA MET A 34 4.68 -2.75 10.12
C MET A 34 5.20 -1.53 10.89
N VAL A 35 6.29 -1.73 11.63
CA VAL A 35 6.98 -0.67 12.39
C VAL A 35 8.26 -0.18 11.69
N GLY A 36 8.76 -0.92 10.70
CA GLY A 36 9.94 -0.53 9.91
C GLY A 36 10.18 -1.39 8.67
N GLY A 37 11.16 -1.00 7.85
CA GLY A 37 11.51 -1.67 6.60
C GLY A 37 10.83 -1.06 5.36
N LYS A 38 10.91 -1.80 4.24
CA LYS A 38 10.34 -1.42 2.94
C LYS A 38 9.86 -2.66 2.19
N ILE A 39 8.67 -2.59 1.60
CA ILE A 39 8.13 -3.63 0.71
C ILE A 39 7.99 -2.99 -0.68
N ILE A 40 8.53 -3.64 -1.72
CA ILE A 40 8.47 -3.19 -3.11
C ILE A 40 7.75 -4.28 -3.90
N LEU A 41 6.66 -3.90 -4.56
CA LEU A 41 5.79 -4.78 -5.32
C LEU A 41 5.85 -4.36 -6.79
N ARG A 42 6.11 -5.30 -7.70
CA ARG A 42 6.08 -5.03 -9.14
C ARG A 42 4.66 -4.67 -9.57
N GLY A 43 4.50 -3.56 -10.30
CA GLY A 43 3.21 -3.08 -10.76
C GLY A 43 2.37 -2.39 -9.69
N LYS A 44 1.11 -2.08 -10.03
CA LYS A 44 0.17 -1.36 -9.15
C LYS A 44 -0.62 -2.33 -8.28
N THR A 45 -0.58 -2.11 -6.96
CA THR A 45 -1.40 -2.85 -5.99
C THR A 45 -2.57 -1.99 -5.48
N PRO A 46 -3.79 -2.54 -5.32
CA PRO A 46 -4.90 -1.81 -4.73
C PRO A 46 -4.59 -1.33 -3.32
N LEU A 47 -4.95 -0.08 -2.99
CA LEU A 47 -4.73 0.47 -1.65
C LEU A 47 -5.45 -0.32 -0.55
N THR A 48 -6.55 -1.00 -0.89
CA THR A 48 -7.31 -1.88 0.00
C THR A 48 -6.55 -3.13 0.44
N HIS A 49 -5.45 -3.48 -0.24
CA HIS A 49 -4.60 -4.61 0.13
C HIS A 49 -3.53 -4.22 1.15
N VAL A 50 -3.32 -2.93 1.44
CA VAL A 50 -2.25 -2.45 2.33
C VAL A 50 -2.80 -2.17 3.72
N GLY A 51 -2.19 -2.76 4.74
CA GLY A 51 -2.62 -2.70 6.14
C GLY A 51 -4.01 -3.27 6.38
N ILE A 52 -4.54 -3.05 7.58
CA ILE A 52 -5.94 -3.33 7.89
C ILE A 52 -6.78 -2.13 7.47
N ALA A 53 -7.68 -2.34 6.52
CA ALA A 53 -8.73 -1.36 6.23
C ALA A 53 -9.66 -1.23 7.45
N PRO A 54 -10.02 -0.02 7.88
CA PRO A 54 -10.94 0.17 8.99
C PRO A 54 -12.28 -0.48 8.65
N PRO A 55 -12.95 -1.10 9.63
CA PRO A 55 -14.21 -1.78 9.38
C PRO A 55 -15.26 -0.78 8.87
N ARG A 56 -16.08 -1.24 7.92
CA ARG A 56 -17.03 -0.40 7.14
C ARG A 56 -17.94 0.43 8.03
N ASN A 57 -18.38 -0.12 9.16
CA ASN A 57 -19.20 0.59 10.14
C ASN A 57 -18.53 1.84 10.75
N GLN A 58 -17.22 1.80 11.00
CA GLN A 58 -16.47 2.95 11.50
C GLN A 58 -16.26 4.00 10.41
N LEU A 59 -16.00 3.53 9.19
CA LEU A 59 -15.91 4.40 8.01
C LEU A 59 -17.23 5.16 7.80
N GLU A 60 -18.35 4.45 7.80
CA GLU A 60 -19.69 5.06 7.65
C GLU A 60 -20.01 6.05 8.77
N LYS A 61 -19.67 5.73 10.03
CA LYS A 61 -19.81 6.65 11.16
C LYS A 61 -19.03 7.94 10.94
N LEU A 62 -17.77 7.84 10.49
CA LEU A 62 -16.97 9.03 10.22
C LEU A 62 -17.52 9.84 9.05
N ILE A 63 -17.87 9.21 7.92
CA ILE A 63 -18.43 9.91 6.76
C ILE A 63 -19.71 10.65 7.15
N ARG A 64 -20.61 10.00 7.92
CA ARG A 64 -21.82 10.66 8.45
C ARG A 64 -21.46 11.83 9.36
N LYS A 65 -20.47 11.65 10.23
CA LYS A 65 -20.00 12.72 11.12
C LYS A 65 -19.46 13.92 10.34
N LEU A 66 -18.69 13.68 9.26
CA LEU A 66 -18.18 14.73 8.38
C LEU A 66 -19.31 15.52 7.72
N ASN A 67 -20.43 14.87 7.38
CA ASN A 67 -21.60 15.56 6.87
C ASN A 67 -22.33 16.37 7.95
N GLU A 68 -22.49 15.82 9.16
CA GLU A 68 -23.10 16.52 10.30
C GLU A 68 -22.37 17.82 10.66
N ILE A 69 -21.03 17.80 10.61
CA ILE A 69 -20.20 18.98 10.90
C ILE A 69 -19.98 19.89 9.67
N GLY A 70 -20.62 19.58 8.54
CA GLY A 70 -20.58 20.42 7.33
C GLY A 70 -19.31 20.35 6.50
N ILE A 71 -18.41 19.39 6.75
CA ILE A 71 -17.17 19.21 5.97
C ILE A 71 -17.46 18.62 4.58
N ILE A 72 -18.47 17.75 4.47
CA ILE A 72 -18.92 17.19 3.19
C ILE A 72 -20.40 17.45 2.97
N GLY A 73 -20.80 17.67 1.72
CA GLY A 73 -22.21 17.84 1.33
C GLY A 73 -22.97 16.52 1.23
N ARG A 74 -24.31 16.59 1.07
CA ARG A 74 -25.17 15.39 0.90
C ARG A 74 -24.79 14.55 -0.32
N GLU A 75 -24.35 15.19 -1.40
CA GLU A 75 -23.91 14.50 -2.61
C GLU A 75 -22.62 13.71 -2.38
N GLN A 76 -21.62 14.33 -1.74
CA GLN A 76 -20.37 13.67 -1.35
C GLN A 76 -20.63 12.52 -0.37
N LEU A 77 -21.52 12.72 0.61
CA LEU A 77 -21.98 11.66 1.52
C LEU A 77 -22.53 10.46 0.75
N ALA A 78 -23.46 10.68 -0.19
CA ALA A 78 -24.04 9.61 -0.98
C ALA A 78 -22.96 8.86 -1.77
N ARG A 79 -22.12 9.58 -2.53
CA ARG A 79 -21.02 8.99 -3.30
C ARG A 79 -20.06 8.19 -2.41
N ALA A 80 -19.70 8.72 -1.24
CA ALA A 80 -18.78 8.06 -0.32
C ALA A 80 -19.35 6.79 0.33
N LEU A 81 -20.66 6.74 0.62
CA LEU A 81 -21.32 5.55 1.15
C LEU A 81 -21.51 4.44 0.10
N TYR A 82 -21.63 4.82 -1.18
CA TYR A 82 -21.72 3.88 -2.30
C TYR A 82 -20.37 3.41 -2.83
N ALA A 83 -19.27 4.06 -2.42
CA ALA A 83 -17.92 3.69 -2.82
C ALA A 83 -17.60 2.23 -2.44
N LYS A 84 -17.14 1.46 -3.41
CA LYS A 84 -16.70 0.07 -3.25
C LYS A 84 -15.19 -0.04 -3.12
N THR A 85 -14.47 0.99 -3.56
CA THR A 85 -13.00 1.04 -3.52
C THR A 85 -12.51 2.28 -2.77
N VAL A 86 -11.26 2.23 -2.30
CA VAL A 86 -10.61 3.39 -1.64
C VAL A 86 -10.40 4.54 -2.63
N ASP A 87 -10.18 4.23 -3.90
CA ASP A 87 -10.03 5.25 -4.95
C ASP A 87 -11.36 5.99 -5.19
N GLU A 88 -12.47 5.26 -5.32
CA GLU A 88 -13.82 5.85 -5.39
C GLU A 88 -14.16 6.68 -4.14
N LEU A 89 -13.78 6.18 -2.96
CA LEU A 89 -13.99 6.88 -1.71
C LEU A 89 -13.16 8.18 -1.63
N ARG A 90 -11.92 8.16 -2.13
CA ARG A 90 -11.05 9.33 -2.21
C ARG A 90 -11.61 10.37 -3.16
N GLU A 91 -12.08 9.96 -4.32
CA GLU A 91 -12.74 10.84 -5.28
C GLU A 91 -14.03 11.45 -4.71
N ALA A 92 -14.83 10.64 -4.00
CA ALA A 92 -16.08 11.10 -3.39
C ALA A 92 -15.86 12.13 -2.27
N LEU A 93 -14.82 11.94 -1.45
CA LEU A 93 -14.53 12.79 -0.30
C LEU A 93 -13.64 13.99 -0.65
N GLY A 94 -12.84 13.93 -1.71
CA GLY A 94 -11.88 14.98 -2.07
C GLY A 94 -10.94 15.29 -0.90
N ASP A 95 -10.80 16.57 -0.56
CA ASP A 95 -9.96 17.01 0.56
C ASP A 95 -10.40 16.43 1.91
N ALA A 96 -11.69 16.10 2.07
CA ALA A 96 -12.18 15.49 3.30
C ALA A 96 -11.63 14.06 3.51
N PHE A 97 -11.04 13.44 2.49
CA PHE A 97 -10.34 12.16 2.62
C PHE A 97 -9.19 12.24 3.64
N ARG A 98 -8.59 13.40 3.87
CA ARG A 98 -7.57 13.59 4.93
C ARG A 98 -8.06 13.21 6.34
N PHE A 99 -9.37 13.28 6.60
CA PHE A 99 -9.93 12.87 7.88
C PHE A 99 -9.94 11.34 8.05
N MET A 100 -9.94 10.62 6.93
CA MET A 100 -9.77 9.17 6.92
C MET A 100 -8.35 8.80 7.37
N GLU A 101 -7.33 9.59 7.02
CA GLU A 101 -5.95 9.37 7.49
C GLU A 101 -5.86 9.37 9.02
N LYS A 102 -6.66 10.19 9.70
CA LYS A 102 -6.76 10.18 11.16
C LYS A 102 -7.42 8.91 11.69
N LEU A 103 -8.48 8.41 11.05
CA LEU A 103 -9.12 7.16 11.46
C LEU A 103 -8.18 5.96 11.26
N TRP A 104 -7.42 5.96 10.16
CA TRP A 104 -6.35 5.01 9.89
C TRP A 104 -5.17 5.12 10.87
N GLY A 105 -4.80 6.34 11.29
CA GLY A 105 -3.73 6.57 12.27
C GLY A 105 -4.14 6.37 13.73
N SER A 106 -5.43 6.48 14.06
CA SER A 106 -5.94 6.38 15.45
C SER A 106 -6.29 4.94 15.84
N LEU A 107 -6.63 4.09 14.87
CA LEU A 107 -6.96 2.69 15.13
C LEU A 107 -5.74 1.77 15.12
N HIS A 108 -4.63 2.13 14.47
CA HIS A 108 -3.45 1.26 14.33
C HIS A 108 -2.14 2.07 14.41
N LEU A 109 -1.21 1.63 15.25
CA LEU A 109 0.21 2.01 15.15
C LEU A 109 0.69 1.75 13.72
N GLY A 110 1.07 2.81 12.99
CA GLY A 110 1.81 2.72 11.73
C GLY A 110 1.05 2.10 10.56
N TYR A 111 0.04 2.79 10.02
CA TYR A 111 -0.48 2.42 8.70
C TYR A 111 0.65 2.49 7.67
N PRO A 112 0.89 1.45 6.85
CA PRO A 112 1.92 1.53 5.83
C PRO A 112 1.53 2.58 4.78
N LYS A 113 2.50 3.34 4.28
CA LYS A 113 2.32 4.34 3.23
C LYS A 113 2.64 3.70 1.87
N PRO A 114 1.63 3.40 1.04
CA PRO A 114 1.83 2.97 -0.32
C PRO A 114 2.04 4.16 -1.27
N GLU A 115 3.03 4.05 -2.15
CA GLU A 115 3.30 4.97 -3.25
C GLU A 115 3.41 4.18 -4.56
N TYR A 116 2.89 4.72 -5.66
CA TYR A 116 3.05 4.11 -6.99
C TYR A 116 3.96 4.99 -7.86
N ARG A 117 5.25 4.64 -7.93
CA ARG A 117 6.29 5.45 -8.59
C ARG A 117 7.41 4.58 -9.18
N TYR A 118 8.30 5.19 -9.94
CA TYR A 118 9.57 4.58 -10.34
C TYR A 118 10.52 4.48 -9.14
N LEU A 119 11.42 3.51 -9.18
CA LEU A 119 12.48 3.35 -8.19
C LEU A 119 13.50 4.48 -8.33
N HIS A 120 13.99 4.98 -7.20
CA HIS A 120 15.12 5.92 -7.17
C HIS A 120 16.42 5.20 -7.55
N GLU A 121 17.46 5.94 -7.95
CA GLU A 121 18.74 5.36 -8.42
C GLU A 121 19.37 4.41 -7.38
N ASP A 122 19.34 4.80 -6.10
CA ASP A 122 19.81 3.99 -4.98
C ASP A 122 18.99 2.70 -4.81
N GLU A 123 17.67 2.79 -4.94
CA GLU A 123 16.77 1.62 -4.91
C GLU A 123 17.01 0.70 -6.10
N GLN A 124 17.25 1.24 -7.30
CA GLN A 124 17.54 0.48 -8.50
C GLN A 124 18.84 -0.31 -8.38
N GLU A 125 19.90 0.30 -7.83
CA GLU A 125 21.18 -0.39 -7.62
C GLU A 125 21.02 -1.57 -6.64
N ILE A 126 20.30 -1.35 -5.53
CA ILE A 126 20.03 -2.40 -4.54
C ILE A 126 19.21 -3.54 -5.17
N ILE A 127 18.14 -3.21 -5.90
CA ILE A 127 17.28 -4.21 -6.54
C ILE A 127 18.03 -4.97 -7.62
N ARG A 128 18.84 -4.30 -8.44
CA ARG A 128 19.68 -4.94 -9.46
C ARG A 128 20.55 -6.04 -8.83
N ARG A 129 21.31 -5.69 -7.79
CA ARG A 129 22.18 -6.65 -7.07
C ARG A 129 21.38 -7.83 -6.49
N LEU A 130 20.18 -7.56 -5.95
CA LEU A 130 19.31 -8.60 -5.42
C LEU A 130 18.79 -9.54 -6.51
N LEU A 131 18.39 -9.00 -7.67
CA LEU A 131 17.88 -9.79 -8.79
C LEU A 131 18.98 -10.56 -9.52
N GLU A 132 20.18 -10.00 -9.65
CA GLU A 132 21.36 -10.73 -10.16
C GLU A 132 21.66 -11.95 -9.30
N LYS A 133 21.69 -11.76 -7.97
CA LYS A 133 21.89 -12.85 -7.02
C LYS A 133 20.75 -13.87 -7.09
N PHE A 134 19.51 -13.42 -7.24
CA PHE A 134 18.35 -14.30 -7.39
C PHE A 134 18.44 -15.14 -8.68
N ASN A 135 18.74 -14.51 -9.83
CA ASN A 135 18.96 -15.20 -11.10
C ASN A 135 20.05 -16.26 -11.00
N MET A 136 21.18 -15.93 -10.36
CA MET A 136 22.28 -16.86 -10.16
C MET A 136 21.87 -18.06 -9.28
N LEU A 137 21.23 -17.81 -8.13
CA LEU A 137 20.87 -18.86 -7.16
C LEU A 137 19.79 -19.80 -7.69
N PHE A 138 18.77 -19.26 -8.36
CA PHE A 138 17.61 -20.02 -8.82
C PHE A 138 17.68 -20.38 -10.31
N ARG A 139 18.78 -20.06 -11.00
CA ARG A 139 18.93 -20.15 -12.47
C ARG A 139 17.76 -19.51 -13.21
N ALA A 140 17.19 -18.46 -12.62
CA ALA A 140 16.11 -17.70 -13.22
C ALA A 140 16.66 -16.82 -14.35
N LYS A 141 15.80 -16.53 -15.33
CA LYS A 141 16.12 -15.67 -16.48
C LYS A 141 15.29 -14.39 -16.41
N ILE A 142 15.32 -13.73 -15.25
CA ILE A 142 14.62 -12.46 -15.09
C ILE A 142 15.40 -11.38 -15.83
N ASP A 143 14.73 -10.71 -16.76
CA ASP A 143 15.25 -9.51 -17.42
C ASP A 143 15.21 -8.33 -16.43
N ILE A 144 16.37 -8.01 -15.87
CA ILE A 144 16.50 -7.00 -14.81
C ILE A 144 16.30 -5.59 -15.39
N ASP A 145 16.83 -5.32 -16.57
CA ASP A 145 16.75 -3.99 -17.19
C ASP A 145 15.30 -3.67 -17.57
N SER A 146 14.56 -4.66 -18.08
CA SER A 146 13.13 -4.50 -18.32
C SER A 146 12.33 -4.23 -17.04
N ILE A 147 12.71 -4.82 -15.90
CA ILE A 147 11.98 -4.63 -14.64
C ILE A 147 12.25 -3.26 -14.02
N LEU A 148 13.50 -2.79 -14.04
CA LEU A 148 13.89 -1.56 -13.35
C LEU A 148 13.29 -0.29 -13.97
N VAL A 149 12.85 -0.35 -15.24
CA VAL A 149 12.17 0.74 -15.93
C VAL A 149 10.66 0.80 -15.66
N GLU A 150 10.10 -0.15 -14.91
CA GLU A 150 8.68 -0.17 -14.56
C GLU A 150 8.36 0.65 -13.30
N LYS A 151 7.07 0.94 -13.09
CA LYS A 151 6.58 1.48 -11.82
C LYS A 151 6.29 0.36 -10.82
N PHE A 152 6.53 0.65 -9.56
CA PHE A 152 6.33 -0.25 -8.44
C PHE A 152 5.36 0.35 -7.44
N THR A 153 4.63 -0.50 -6.71
CA THR A 153 4.02 -0.10 -5.45
C THR A 153 5.05 -0.25 -4.34
N ILE A 154 5.46 0.87 -3.74
CA ILE A 154 6.41 0.92 -2.64
C ILE A 154 5.63 1.18 -1.35
N ILE A 155 5.80 0.31 -0.37
CA ILE A 155 5.14 0.39 0.92
C ILE A 155 6.22 0.60 1.99
N THR A 156 6.11 1.72 2.70
CA THR A 156 7.00 2.08 3.81
C THR A 156 6.21 2.32 5.09
N ARG A 157 6.87 2.39 6.24
CA ARG A 157 6.19 2.77 7.49
C ARG A 157 5.60 4.19 7.37
N SER A 158 4.46 4.45 8.00
CA SER A 158 4.09 5.84 8.30
C SER A 158 5.07 6.41 9.32
N LYS A 159 5.67 7.57 9.01
CA LYS A 159 6.35 8.38 10.03
C LYS A 159 5.30 8.79 11.06
N ALA A 160 5.54 8.40 12.32
CA ALA A 160 4.82 8.94 13.48
C ALA A 160 5.10 10.44 13.61
#